data_AF-A0A117RF11-F1
#
_entry.id   AF-A0A117RF11-F1
#
_cell.length_a   1.000
_cell.length_b   1.000
_cell.length_c   1.000
_cell.angle_alpha   90.00
_cell.angle_beta   90.00
_cell.angle_gamma   90.00
#
_symmetry.space_group_name_H-M   'P 1'
#
loop_
_entity.id
_entity.type
_entity.pdbx_description
1 polymer ?
#
loop_
_entity_poly.entity_id
_entity_poly.type
_entity_poly.pdbx_seq_one_letter_code
_entity_poly.pdbx_strand_id
1 'polypeptide(L)'
;MNSAEWHARIETAGQVAGAGFLITPRKVLTCAHVVGGGGAADGLTVTFTERPGFPAVPARVIADGGWGGGPTDLGDLAVLELAYEVPIAPAALAPVDAAHGQRADRPRKLVVYGFPVGFDEGTLAEYRVTSAQLLNREWIQLEAWQPGGQPLAPGFSGAAVALADTGEVVGMVTAAAGAQGVHNGRMMPTEVMARYWRGLEGLVPTSDHGAADRARLRGLVERAVRAHLDCDPVRLVRLYEAARGPLDPDAPEEGFDSLWSAALFVLCEIDGADAAGTVARFTAQVEALFRAPAGPAAAPDWSPILVDLRHSGAGDGHVRVEVSAYSGGRRHPVASETVPQARVRAYVQERIDAAFRYLTPGCDELIAFALPRDWIDLPVDRWASAPDDETPLGSVYPLVVTDQARLRPGTRHQLTRAWRRLDTLPGARVHRVECASPEEPARLRLRLRKPDACLAGFATAPAASRTRPHFDTSLTAPAPVVIWSRGGCAGGAEGCAGGDGCAGKTFLDELDACVSAVPPAELPREVLALREEADADEGHWARDIQLLWDDPRVFTDPHGDAPAHARSPVS
;
A
#
# COMPACT_ATOMS: atom_id res chain seq x y z
N MET A 1 40.18 24.71 0.79
CA MET A 1 39.36 24.33 -0.37
C MET A 1 40.21 23.39 -1.19
N ASN A 2 39.85 22.11 -1.28
CA ASN A 2 40.51 21.24 -2.25
C ASN A 2 40.02 21.70 -3.63
N SER A 3 40.95 21.88 -4.56
CA SER A 3 40.58 22.06 -5.95
C SER A 3 39.82 20.83 -6.45
N ALA A 4 38.77 21.07 -7.22
CA ALA A 4 37.94 20.03 -7.79
C ALA A 4 38.58 19.50 -9.08
N GLU A 5 39.61 18.66 -8.93
CA GLU A 5 40.44 18.10 -10.01
C GLU A 5 39.67 17.39 -11.13
N TRP A 6 38.40 17.01 -10.89
CA TRP A 6 37.52 16.34 -11.85
C TRP A 6 36.93 17.28 -12.92
N HIS A 7 37.10 18.60 -12.81
CA HIS A 7 36.70 19.52 -13.87
C HIS A 7 37.57 19.32 -15.11
N ALA A 8 36.91 19.24 -16.26
CA ALA A 8 37.52 18.99 -17.55
C ALA A 8 37.33 20.17 -18.49
N ARG A 9 38.40 20.57 -19.18
CA ARG A 9 38.34 21.36 -20.41
C ARG A 9 38.19 20.41 -21.60
N ILE A 10 37.22 20.68 -22.46
CA ILE A 10 36.95 19.89 -23.66
C ILE A 10 37.51 20.64 -24.86
N GLU A 11 38.38 19.96 -25.62
CA GLU A 11 39.10 20.54 -26.73
C GLU A 11 38.88 19.71 -28.00
N THR A 12 38.60 20.39 -29.10
CA THR A 12 38.42 19.78 -30.43
C THR A 12 39.47 20.40 -31.36
N ALA A 13 40.32 19.56 -31.96
CA ALA A 13 41.43 19.99 -32.82
C ALA A 13 42.35 21.05 -32.16
N GLY A 14 42.54 20.97 -30.83
CA GLY A 14 43.38 21.90 -30.07
C GLY A 14 42.77 23.28 -29.83
N GLN A 15 41.45 23.44 -29.98
CA GLN A 15 40.70 24.64 -29.58
C GLN A 15 39.71 24.28 -28.49
N VAL A 16 39.51 25.17 -27.51
CA VAL A 16 38.56 24.97 -26.41
C VAL A 16 37.13 25.00 -26.97
N ALA A 17 36.45 23.86 -26.92
CA ALA A 17 35.07 23.71 -27.36
C ALA A 17 34.08 23.95 -26.20
N GLY A 18 34.49 23.63 -24.97
CA GLY A 18 33.66 23.80 -23.78
C GLY A 18 34.29 23.20 -22.52
N ALA A 19 33.44 22.87 -21.56
CA ALA A 19 33.79 22.26 -20.30
C ALA A 19 33.08 20.90 -20.13
N GLY A 20 33.49 20.15 -19.11
CA GLY A 20 32.94 18.86 -18.73
C GLY A 20 33.34 18.49 -17.31
N PHE A 21 32.92 17.32 -16.86
CA PHE A 21 33.33 16.79 -15.55
C PHE A 21 33.40 15.26 -15.53
N LEU A 22 34.41 14.74 -14.83
CA LEU A 22 34.65 13.30 -14.66
C LEU A 22 33.60 12.68 -13.73
N ILE A 23 32.88 11.66 -14.19
CA ILE A 23 31.83 10.94 -13.43
C ILE A 23 32.21 9.50 -13.06
N THR A 24 33.18 8.92 -13.76
CA THR A 24 33.89 7.69 -13.38
C THR A 24 35.34 7.85 -13.84
N PRO A 25 36.31 7.03 -13.38
CA PRO A 25 37.72 7.17 -13.79
C PRO A 25 37.99 7.16 -15.31
N ARG A 26 36.98 6.78 -16.13
CA ARG A 26 37.07 6.73 -17.59
C ARG A 26 35.99 7.52 -18.33
N LYS A 27 35.06 8.19 -17.64
CA LYS A 27 33.89 8.83 -18.29
C LYS A 27 33.70 10.27 -17.86
N VAL A 28 33.42 11.13 -18.84
CA VAL A 28 33.20 12.57 -18.67
C VAL A 28 31.84 12.94 -19.26
N LEU A 29 31.07 13.79 -18.58
CA LEU A 29 29.87 14.42 -19.14
C LEU A 29 30.20 15.79 -19.72
N THR A 30 29.50 16.15 -20.79
CA THR A 30 29.49 17.49 -21.40
C THR A 30 28.18 17.67 -22.19
N CYS A 31 27.98 18.82 -22.83
CA CYS A 31 26.84 19.06 -23.73
C CYS A 31 27.06 18.41 -25.10
N ALA A 32 25.97 18.01 -25.76
CA ALA A 32 26.03 17.48 -27.12
C ALA A 32 26.55 18.53 -28.11
N HIS A 33 26.14 19.80 -27.96
CA HIS A 33 26.59 20.86 -28.86
C HIS A 33 28.10 21.18 -28.77
N VAL A 34 28.74 20.91 -27.62
CA VAL A 34 30.19 21.09 -27.43
C VAL A 34 30.98 20.13 -28.33
N VAL A 35 30.46 18.92 -28.56
CA VAL A 35 31.13 17.87 -29.33
C VAL A 35 30.56 17.68 -30.74
N GLY A 36 29.33 18.14 -31.00
CA GLY A 36 28.68 18.13 -32.31
C GLY A 36 28.94 19.39 -33.17
N GLY A 37 29.37 20.50 -32.55
CA GLY A 37 29.61 21.78 -33.25
C GLY A 37 30.86 21.84 -34.13
N GLY A 38 31.77 20.86 -34.02
CA GLY A 38 32.99 20.73 -34.82
C GLY A 38 32.98 19.44 -35.64
N GLY A 39 33.15 19.53 -36.95
CA GLY A 39 33.09 18.37 -37.84
C GLY A 39 34.23 17.37 -37.61
N ALA A 40 33.86 16.08 -37.68
CA ALA A 40 34.68 14.89 -37.43
C ALA A 40 35.04 14.64 -35.96
N ALA A 41 34.81 13.40 -35.50
CA ALA A 41 35.15 12.91 -34.17
C ALA A 41 36.67 12.68 -33.94
N ASP A 42 37.51 13.19 -34.84
CA ASP A 42 38.97 13.06 -34.79
C ASP A 42 39.57 14.26 -34.05
N GLY A 43 40.29 13.98 -32.95
CA GLY A 43 41.00 15.01 -32.18
C GLY A 43 40.20 15.65 -31.05
N LEU A 44 39.19 14.96 -30.52
CA LEU A 44 38.56 15.30 -29.24
C LEU A 44 39.49 14.92 -28.08
N THR A 45 39.86 15.90 -27.24
CA THR A 45 40.71 15.70 -26.07
C THR A 45 40.13 16.33 -24.82
N VAL A 46 40.44 15.73 -23.68
CA VAL A 46 40.00 16.14 -22.34
C VAL A 46 41.22 16.53 -21.51
N THR A 47 41.24 17.74 -20.99
CA THR A 47 42.36 18.28 -20.18
C THR A 47 41.88 18.67 -18.79
N PHE A 48 42.55 18.18 -17.74
CA PHE A 48 42.22 18.48 -16.34
C PHE A 48 43.11 19.62 -15.83
N THR A 49 42.67 20.87 -15.99
CA THR A 49 43.48 22.09 -15.76
C THR A 49 43.99 22.22 -14.33
N GLU A 50 43.18 21.78 -13.36
CA GLU A 50 43.51 21.74 -11.94
C GLU A 50 44.59 20.71 -11.56
N ARG A 51 45.09 19.94 -12.54
CA ARG A 51 46.24 19.04 -12.41
C ARG A 51 47.38 19.50 -13.35
N PRO A 52 48.17 20.52 -12.96
CA PRO A 52 49.26 21.05 -13.79
C PRO A 52 50.21 19.96 -14.28
N GLY A 53 50.44 19.93 -15.59
CA GLY A 53 51.29 18.93 -16.25
C GLY A 53 50.62 17.59 -16.54
N PHE A 54 49.34 17.39 -16.21
CA PHE A 54 48.59 16.23 -16.67
C PHE A 54 48.33 16.33 -18.19
N PRO A 55 48.66 15.31 -18.99
CA PRO A 55 48.52 15.38 -20.44
C PRO A 55 47.04 15.35 -20.87
N ALA A 56 46.74 16.00 -22.00
CA ALA A 56 45.45 15.90 -22.65
C ALA A 56 45.13 14.43 -23.01
N VAL A 57 43.95 13.96 -22.60
CA VAL A 57 43.51 12.58 -22.77
C VAL A 57 42.62 12.49 -24.01
N PRO A 58 42.95 11.67 -25.03
CA PRO A 58 42.05 11.45 -26.17
C PRO A 58 40.73 10.83 -25.69
N ALA A 59 39.62 11.29 -26.25
CA ALA A 59 38.28 10.84 -25.87
C ALA A 59 37.41 10.57 -27.11
N ARG A 60 36.33 9.80 -26.91
CA ARG A 60 35.30 9.56 -27.93
C ARG A 60 33.91 9.70 -27.32
N VAL A 61 32.93 10.16 -28.10
CA VAL A 61 31.52 10.09 -27.72
C VAL A 61 31.09 8.62 -27.72
N ILE A 62 30.47 8.16 -26.63
CA ILE A 62 29.90 6.80 -26.51
C ILE A 62 28.38 6.78 -26.36
N ALA A 63 27.78 7.92 -26.00
CA ALA A 63 26.34 8.14 -25.97
C ALA A 63 26.06 9.64 -26.03
N ASP A 64 24.89 9.99 -26.56
CA ASP A 64 24.33 11.35 -26.55
C ASP A 64 22.81 11.30 -26.26
N GLY A 65 22.22 12.43 -25.91
CA GLY A 65 20.80 12.55 -25.58
C GLY A 65 19.86 12.71 -26.77
N GLY A 66 20.34 12.64 -28.02
CA GLY A 66 19.52 12.83 -29.22
C GLY A 66 19.26 14.29 -29.61
N TRP A 67 20.18 15.20 -29.25
CA TRP A 67 20.05 16.64 -29.51
C TRP A 67 19.98 16.99 -31.01
N GLY A 68 18.95 17.77 -31.39
CA GLY A 68 18.63 18.06 -32.80
C GLY A 68 19.42 19.20 -33.47
N GLY A 69 20.26 19.92 -32.73
CA GLY A 69 21.04 21.06 -33.25
C GLY A 69 20.49 22.45 -32.88
N GLY A 70 19.25 22.54 -32.40
CA GLY A 70 18.59 23.79 -32.04
C GLY A 70 18.80 24.25 -30.58
N PRO A 71 18.70 25.56 -30.29
CA PRO A 71 18.88 26.14 -28.95
C PRO A 71 17.72 25.85 -27.98
N THR A 72 16.69 25.15 -28.45
CA THR A 72 15.51 24.69 -27.70
C THR A 72 15.28 23.19 -27.85
N ASP A 73 16.17 22.49 -28.55
CA ASP A 73 16.07 21.06 -28.76
C ASP A 73 16.48 20.34 -27.48
N LEU A 74 15.75 19.28 -27.15
CA LEU A 74 15.96 18.49 -25.95
C LEU A 74 17.21 17.60 -26.07
N GLY A 75 17.70 17.07 -24.96
CA GLY A 75 18.74 16.03 -24.95
C GLY A 75 20.16 16.52 -25.20
N ASP A 76 20.48 17.78 -24.88
CA ASP A 76 21.84 18.37 -25.00
C ASP A 76 22.83 17.82 -23.97
N LEU A 77 23.07 16.51 -24.03
CA LEU A 77 23.97 15.73 -23.20
C LEU A 77 24.84 14.84 -24.09
N ALA A 78 26.14 14.77 -23.80
CA ALA A 78 27.06 13.80 -24.39
C ALA A 78 27.92 13.13 -23.30
N VAL A 79 28.20 11.86 -23.51
CA VAL A 79 29.02 11.02 -22.63
C VAL A 79 30.30 10.66 -23.37
N LEU A 80 31.43 11.08 -22.82
CA LEU A 80 32.74 10.82 -23.37
C LEU A 80 33.40 9.66 -22.64
N GLU A 81 34.01 8.74 -23.39
CA GLU A 81 34.91 7.73 -22.87
C GLU A 81 36.36 8.12 -23.14
N LEU A 82 37.17 8.12 -22.09
CA LEU A 82 38.60 8.39 -22.15
C LEU A 82 39.38 7.18 -22.69
N ALA A 83 40.46 7.45 -23.43
CA ALA A 83 41.35 6.42 -23.96
C ALA A 83 41.98 5.53 -22.88
N TYR A 84 42.18 6.06 -21.67
CA TYR A 84 42.68 5.38 -20.48
C TYR A 84 42.01 5.94 -19.23
N GLU A 85 42.06 5.18 -18.13
CA GLU A 85 41.58 5.64 -16.82
C GLU A 85 42.51 6.71 -16.25
N VAL A 86 41.93 7.76 -15.66
CA VAL A 86 42.69 8.84 -15.02
C VAL A 86 42.70 8.67 -13.49
N PRO A 87 43.84 8.90 -12.81
CA PRO A 87 43.96 8.78 -11.35
C PRO A 87 43.42 10.05 -10.65
N ILE A 88 42.19 10.43 -10.99
CA ILE A 88 41.47 11.60 -10.47
C ILE A 88 40.17 11.07 -9.86
N ALA A 89 39.84 11.53 -8.64
CA ALA A 89 38.58 11.18 -8.00
C ALA A 89 37.41 11.80 -8.79
N PRO A 90 36.44 11.02 -9.29
CA PRO A 90 35.29 11.57 -10.00
C PRO A 90 34.48 12.54 -9.15
N ALA A 91 33.73 13.42 -9.82
CA ALA A 91 32.76 14.28 -9.21
C ALA A 91 31.71 13.47 -8.44
N ALA A 92 31.50 13.80 -7.17
CA ALA A 92 30.31 13.37 -6.47
C ALA A 92 29.12 14.09 -7.10
N LEU A 93 28.17 13.35 -7.65
CA LEU A 93 26.91 13.94 -8.10
C LEU A 93 26.03 14.20 -6.90
N ALA A 94 25.16 15.19 -7.02
CA ALA A 94 24.10 15.49 -6.10
C ALA A 94 22.79 15.69 -6.88
N PRO A 95 21.65 15.53 -6.21
CA PRO A 95 20.34 15.79 -6.78
C PRO A 95 20.02 17.29 -6.69
N VAL A 96 19.17 17.79 -7.58
CA VAL A 96 18.94 19.22 -7.75
C VAL A 96 18.20 19.88 -6.59
N ASP A 97 17.41 19.13 -5.81
CA ASP A 97 16.81 19.66 -4.59
C ASP A 97 17.87 20.07 -3.55
N ALA A 98 19.08 19.49 -3.62
CA ALA A 98 20.19 19.92 -2.78
C ALA A 98 20.64 21.36 -3.10
N ALA A 99 20.33 21.92 -4.28
CA ALA A 99 20.54 23.33 -4.60
C ALA A 99 19.59 24.27 -3.85
N HIS A 100 18.43 23.76 -3.41
CA HIS A 100 17.48 24.49 -2.58
C HIS A 100 17.89 24.39 -1.11
N GLY A 101 17.95 25.54 -0.42
CA GLY A 101 18.22 25.55 1.01
C GLY A 101 17.04 24.99 1.81
N GLN A 102 17.30 24.41 2.98
CA GLN A 102 16.26 23.94 3.93
C GLN A 102 15.26 25.03 4.37
N ARG A 103 15.49 26.29 3.99
CA ARG A 103 14.51 27.37 4.06
C ARG A 103 14.47 28.09 2.71
N ALA A 104 13.26 28.38 2.23
CA ALA A 104 13.02 29.12 1.00
C ALA A 104 13.55 30.57 1.03
N ASP A 105 13.88 31.13 2.21
CA ASP A 105 14.47 32.47 2.36
C ASP A 105 16.00 32.51 2.16
N ARG A 106 16.66 31.36 1.97
CA ARG A 106 18.13 31.25 1.85
C ARG A 106 18.54 30.23 0.77
N PRO A 107 18.65 30.65 -0.50
CA PRO A 107 19.20 29.80 -1.55
C PRO A 107 20.67 29.44 -1.27
N ARG A 108 21.09 28.21 -1.58
CA ARG A 108 22.51 27.81 -1.50
C ARG A 108 23.26 28.43 -2.68
N LYS A 109 24.55 28.72 -2.47
CA LYS A 109 25.43 29.21 -3.52
C LYS A 109 25.89 28.04 -4.39
N LEU A 110 25.80 28.23 -5.69
CA LEU A 110 26.34 27.34 -6.71
C LEU A 110 27.60 27.96 -7.31
N VAL A 111 28.55 27.11 -7.67
CA VAL A 111 29.79 27.48 -8.35
C VAL A 111 29.86 26.72 -9.67
N VAL A 112 30.24 27.43 -10.72
CA VAL A 112 30.48 26.88 -12.06
C VAL A 112 31.90 27.26 -12.47
N TYR A 113 32.69 26.31 -12.95
CA TYR A 113 34.04 26.54 -13.48
C TYR A 113 34.05 26.20 -14.97
N GLY A 114 34.46 27.17 -15.80
CA GLY A 114 34.45 27.04 -17.26
C GLY A 114 35.62 27.78 -17.92
N PHE A 115 35.77 27.61 -19.23
CA PHE A 115 36.96 28.02 -19.98
C PHE A 115 36.61 28.99 -21.12
N PRO A 116 36.12 30.21 -20.81
CA PRO A 116 35.86 31.22 -21.82
C PRO A 116 37.14 31.76 -22.45
N VAL A 117 37.01 32.28 -23.68
CA VAL A 117 38.13 32.86 -24.44
C VAL A 117 38.87 33.93 -23.61
N GLY A 118 40.19 33.78 -23.48
CA GLY A 118 41.05 34.68 -22.71
C GLY A 118 41.31 34.25 -21.26
N PHE A 119 40.75 33.12 -20.83
CA PHE A 119 41.00 32.51 -19.50
C PHE A 119 41.39 31.03 -19.70
N ASP A 120 42.64 30.78 -20.10
CA ASP A 120 43.16 29.43 -20.36
C ASP A 120 43.20 28.58 -19.08
N GLU A 121 43.44 29.24 -17.94
CA GLU A 121 43.34 28.72 -16.57
C GLU A 121 41.89 28.54 -16.08
N GLY A 122 40.90 28.85 -16.92
CA GLY A 122 39.48 28.85 -16.58
C GLY A 122 39.07 30.00 -15.67
N THR A 123 37.77 30.13 -15.41
CA THR A 123 37.22 31.12 -14.49
C THR A 123 35.99 30.62 -13.76
N LEU A 124 35.81 31.10 -12.54
CA LEU A 124 34.71 30.73 -11.64
C LEU A 124 33.57 31.74 -11.73
N ALA A 125 32.34 31.24 -11.78
CA ALA A 125 31.13 32.04 -11.71
C ALA A 125 30.19 31.54 -10.60
N GLU A 126 29.63 32.48 -9.84
CA GLU A 126 28.75 32.19 -8.71
C GLU A 126 27.27 32.39 -9.08
N TYR A 127 26.44 31.39 -8.80
CA TYR A 127 25.03 31.32 -9.19
C TYR A 127 24.12 30.87 -8.05
N ARG A 128 22.81 31.01 -8.25
CA ARG A 128 21.75 30.41 -7.43
C ARG A 128 20.60 29.93 -8.31
N VAL A 129 19.79 29.02 -7.77
CA VAL A 129 18.47 28.67 -8.31
C VAL A 129 17.40 29.40 -7.50
N THR A 130 16.41 29.98 -8.19
CA THR A 130 15.27 30.68 -7.57
C THR A 130 13.97 29.87 -7.57
N SER A 131 13.87 28.85 -8.43
CA SER A 131 12.69 27.99 -8.57
C SER A 131 13.11 26.61 -9.05
N ALA A 132 12.48 25.56 -8.53
CA ALA A 132 12.64 24.18 -8.99
C ALA A 132 11.94 23.92 -10.35
N GLN A 133 11.25 24.91 -10.91
CA GLN A 133 10.48 24.76 -12.15
C GLN A 133 11.38 24.47 -13.36
N LEU A 134 11.18 23.29 -13.96
CA LEU A 134 11.81 22.90 -15.23
C LEU A 134 11.22 23.68 -16.42
N LEU A 135 12.02 24.55 -17.01
CA LEU A 135 11.80 25.13 -18.32
C LEU A 135 11.89 24.03 -19.38
N ASN A 136 10.86 23.93 -20.23
CA ASN A 136 10.74 22.90 -21.26
C ASN A 136 10.92 21.45 -20.77
N ARG A 137 10.64 21.17 -19.49
CA ARG A 137 10.85 19.88 -18.80
C ARG A 137 12.31 19.43 -18.63
N GLU A 138 13.29 20.27 -18.97
CA GLU A 138 14.72 19.95 -18.88
C GLU A 138 15.56 20.91 -18.06
N TRP A 139 15.34 22.22 -18.19
CA TRP A 139 16.32 23.20 -17.72
C TRP A 139 15.84 23.95 -16.49
N ILE A 140 16.73 24.15 -15.52
CA ILE A 140 16.52 25.11 -14.44
C ILE A 140 17.26 26.41 -14.76
N GLN A 141 16.63 27.54 -14.47
CA GLN A 141 17.25 28.85 -14.64
C GLN A 141 18.24 29.13 -13.51
N LEU A 142 19.47 29.49 -13.89
CA LEU A 142 20.49 30.01 -12.99
C LEU A 142 20.44 31.54 -12.97
N GLU A 143 20.48 32.15 -11.79
CA GLU A 143 20.62 33.59 -11.59
C GLU A 143 21.97 33.90 -10.94
N ALA A 144 22.69 34.91 -11.42
CA ALA A 144 23.98 35.28 -10.84
C ALA A 144 23.86 35.65 -9.35
N TRP A 145 24.82 35.19 -8.53
CA TRP A 145 24.78 35.38 -7.07
C TRP A 145 24.80 36.86 -6.65
N GLN A 146 25.46 37.72 -7.43
CA GLN A 146 25.54 39.17 -7.22
C GLN A 146 25.31 39.92 -8.54
N PRO A 147 24.67 41.11 -8.50
CA PRO A 147 24.63 42.02 -9.65
C PRO A 147 26.05 42.38 -10.10
N GLY A 148 26.40 42.04 -11.35
CA GLY A 148 27.75 42.20 -11.90
C GLY A 148 28.67 40.97 -11.77
N GLY A 149 28.16 39.83 -11.30
CA GLY A 149 28.89 38.55 -11.36
C GLY A 149 29.20 38.11 -12.79
N GLN A 150 30.26 37.29 -12.94
CA GLN A 150 30.71 36.75 -14.22
C GLN A 150 29.55 36.04 -14.96
N PRO A 151 29.14 36.51 -16.15
CA PRO A 151 28.11 35.82 -16.93
C PRO A 151 28.64 34.50 -17.51
N LEU A 152 27.76 33.50 -17.61
CA LEU A 152 27.99 32.34 -18.47
C LEU A 152 28.19 32.79 -19.90
N ALA A 153 29.25 32.31 -20.53
CA ALA A 153 29.70 32.65 -21.87
C ALA A 153 30.11 31.36 -22.62
N PRO A 154 30.34 31.41 -23.95
CA PRO A 154 30.96 30.29 -24.66
C PRO A 154 32.25 29.83 -23.94
N GLY A 155 32.40 28.52 -23.74
CA GLY A 155 33.42 27.94 -22.86
C GLY A 155 32.90 27.45 -21.49
N PHE A 156 31.71 27.88 -21.05
CA PHE A 156 31.02 27.32 -19.88
C PHE A 156 30.07 26.16 -20.20
N SER A 157 29.68 25.95 -21.46
CA SER A 157 28.84 24.83 -21.86
C SER A 157 29.45 23.49 -21.45
N GLY A 158 28.65 22.61 -20.84
CA GLY A 158 29.08 21.34 -20.29
C GLY A 158 29.75 21.43 -18.91
N ALA A 159 29.97 22.62 -18.35
CA ALA A 159 30.53 22.77 -17.01
C ALA A 159 29.59 22.19 -15.94
N ALA A 160 30.17 21.58 -14.90
CA ALA A 160 29.44 21.20 -13.71
C ALA A 160 28.89 22.43 -12.98
N VAL A 161 27.66 22.31 -12.48
CA VAL A 161 27.08 23.23 -11.50
C VAL A 161 27.18 22.55 -10.14
N ALA A 162 28.12 23.01 -9.31
CA ALA A 162 28.43 22.39 -8.02
C ALA A 162 27.98 23.24 -6.83
N LEU A 163 27.65 22.59 -5.73
CA LEU A 163 27.39 23.23 -4.45
C LEU A 163 28.68 23.84 -3.87
N ALA A 164 28.65 25.13 -3.51
CA ALA A 164 29.86 25.85 -3.06
C ALA A 164 30.47 25.32 -1.75
N ASP A 165 29.68 24.62 -0.94
CA ASP A 165 30.01 24.13 0.39
C ASP A 165 30.37 22.63 0.42
N THR A 166 29.72 21.79 -0.39
CA THR A 166 30.02 20.34 -0.48
C THR A 166 30.86 19.95 -1.69
N GLY A 167 30.84 20.75 -2.77
CA GLY A 167 31.49 20.42 -4.04
C GLY A 167 30.74 19.37 -4.88
N GLU A 168 29.54 18.96 -4.47
CA GLU A 168 28.74 17.97 -5.22
C GLU A 168 28.02 18.62 -6.40
N VAL A 169 27.92 17.91 -7.53
CA VAL A 169 27.40 18.41 -8.81
C VAL A 169 25.90 18.20 -8.90
N VAL A 170 25.11 19.29 -8.89
CA VAL A 170 23.63 19.28 -8.96
C VAL A 170 23.08 19.43 -10.38
N GLY A 171 23.94 19.70 -11.36
CA GLY A 171 23.55 19.83 -12.76
C GLY A 171 24.73 20.19 -13.68
N MET A 172 24.43 20.43 -14.94
CA MET A 172 25.40 20.80 -15.99
C MET A 172 24.90 22.03 -16.75
N VAL A 173 25.77 23.01 -17.00
CA VAL A 173 25.43 24.20 -17.80
C VAL A 173 25.16 23.82 -19.25
N THR A 174 23.99 24.16 -19.79
CA THR A 174 23.65 23.94 -21.21
C THR A 174 23.75 25.21 -22.05
N ALA A 175 23.31 26.37 -21.55
CA ALA A 175 23.35 27.62 -22.31
C ALA A 175 23.30 28.88 -21.43
N ALA A 176 23.76 30.00 -21.99
CA ALA A 176 23.40 31.33 -21.52
C ALA A 176 22.06 31.77 -22.14
N ALA A 177 21.18 32.43 -21.38
CA ALA A 177 19.94 32.97 -21.93
C ALA A 177 20.26 34.22 -22.78
N GLY A 178 20.05 34.14 -24.10
CA GLY A 178 20.58 35.07 -25.10
C GLY A 178 20.03 36.50 -25.14
N ALA A 179 19.60 37.09 -24.03
CA ALA A 179 19.18 38.48 -23.95
C ALA A 179 20.32 39.37 -23.39
N GLN A 180 20.75 40.37 -24.16
CA GLN A 180 21.74 41.35 -23.68
C GLN A 180 21.24 42.05 -22.40
N GLY A 181 22.09 42.07 -21.37
CA GLY A 181 21.77 42.66 -20.06
C GLY A 181 21.09 41.73 -19.06
N VAL A 182 20.80 40.47 -19.41
CA VAL A 182 20.18 39.49 -18.50
C VAL A 182 21.21 38.42 -18.09
N HIS A 183 21.67 38.46 -16.85
CA HIS A 183 22.68 37.54 -16.31
C HIS A 183 22.11 36.15 -15.92
N ASN A 184 21.26 35.59 -16.76
CA ASN A 184 20.60 34.30 -16.51
C ASN A 184 21.23 33.16 -17.33
N GLY A 185 21.53 32.06 -16.66
CA GLY A 185 21.99 30.81 -17.26
C GLY A 185 20.89 29.74 -17.31
N ARG A 186 21.19 28.62 -17.95
CA ARG A 186 20.42 27.37 -17.89
C ARG A 186 21.33 26.22 -17.49
N MET A 187 20.82 25.35 -16.62
CA MET A 187 21.44 24.06 -16.35
C MET A 187 20.45 22.91 -16.61
N MET A 188 20.97 21.77 -17.05
CA MET A 188 20.29 20.48 -17.02
C MET A 188 20.58 19.81 -15.66
N PRO A 189 19.57 19.54 -14.82
CA PRO A 189 19.73 18.81 -13.56
C PRO A 189 20.27 17.39 -13.73
N THR A 190 20.87 16.83 -12.69
CA THR A 190 21.41 15.45 -12.67
C THR A 190 20.34 14.38 -12.93
N GLU A 191 19.11 14.59 -12.46
CA GLU A 191 17.97 13.71 -12.73
C GLU A 191 17.55 13.76 -14.19
N VAL A 192 17.65 14.93 -14.83
CA VAL A 192 17.37 15.08 -16.26
C VAL A 192 18.47 14.41 -17.09
N MET A 193 19.75 14.58 -16.72
CA MET A 193 20.86 13.87 -17.36
C MET A 193 20.67 12.34 -17.28
N ALA A 194 20.21 11.82 -16.14
CA ALA A 194 19.96 10.38 -15.95
C ALA A 194 18.84 9.83 -16.85
N ARG A 195 17.85 10.65 -17.26
CA ARG A 195 16.81 10.25 -18.24
C ARG A 195 17.41 9.96 -19.62
N TYR A 196 18.44 10.70 -20.01
CA TYR A 196 19.09 10.56 -21.31
C TYR A 196 20.15 9.46 -21.33
N TRP A 197 20.88 9.26 -20.22
CA TRP A 197 21.86 8.19 -20.12
C TRP A 197 21.77 7.44 -18.79
N ARG A 198 21.17 6.24 -18.86
CA ARG A 198 21.00 5.32 -17.72
C ARG A 198 22.29 4.94 -17.00
N GLY A 199 23.46 5.18 -17.60
CA GLY A 199 24.75 4.99 -16.91
C GLY A 199 25.00 5.94 -15.73
N LEU A 200 24.10 6.90 -15.47
CA LEU A 200 24.05 7.73 -14.25
C LEU A 200 23.16 7.15 -13.15
N GLU A 201 22.35 6.12 -13.45
CA GLU A 201 21.56 5.40 -12.44
C GLU A 201 22.52 4.81 -11.40
N GLY A 202 22.39 5.24 -10.14
CA GLY A 202 23.29 4.85 -9.04
C GLY A 202 24.55 5.70 -8.88
N LEU A 203 24.84 6.65 -9.77
CA LEU A 203 25.89 7.68 -9.57
C LEU A 203 25.33 8.98 -8.98
N VAL A 204 24.06 9.30 -9.26
CA VAL A 204 23.33 10.40 -8.61
C VAL A 204 22.71 9.87 -7.31
N PRO A 205 23.14 10.34 -6.12
CA PRO A 205 22.40 10.13 -4.89
C PRO A 205 21.05 10.84 -5.02
N THR A 206 19.93 10.17 -4.78
CA THR A 206 18.61 10.80 -4.78
C THR A 206 18.47 11.78 -3.61
N SER A 207 17.66 12.84 -3.75
CA SER A 207 17.54 14.03 -2.87
C SER A 207 17.03 13.83 -1.45
N ASP A 208 17.02 12.58 -1.02
CA ASP A 208 16.37 12.16 0.20
C ASP A 208 17.42 11.71 1.21
N HIS A 209 17.16 12.00 2.49
CA HIS A 209 17.68 11.14 3.57
C HIS A 209 17.18 9.69 3.40
N GLY A 210 16.05 9.56 2.71
CA GLY A 210 15.66 8.36 1.99
C GLY A 210 16.79 7.65 1.27
N ALA A 211 17.81 8.26 0.66
CA ALA A 211 18.83 7.52 -0.13
C ALA A 211 19.47 6.32 0.60
N ALA A 212 19.77 6.45 1.90
CA ALA A 212 20.21 5.34 2.76
C ALA A 212 19.04 4.46 3.23
N ASP A 213 17.89 5.05 3.57
CA ASP A 213 16.68 4.32 3.97
C ASP A 213 16.04 3.52 2.80
N ARG A 214 16.25 3.90 1.54
CA ARG A 214 15.81 3.22 0.31
C ARG A 214 16.64 1.95 0.10
N ALA A 215 17.96 2.05 0.26
CA ALA A 215 18.87 0.89 0.23
C ALA A 215 18.64 -0.04 1.43
N ARG A 216 18.39 0.54 2.62
CA ARG A 216 18.05 -0.18 3.86
C ARG A 216 16.70 -0.88 3.75
N LEU A 217 15.69 -0.21 3.21
CA LEU A 217 14.35 -0.78 2.93
C LEU A 217 14.46 -1.90 1.91
N ARG A 218 15.13 -1.68 0.78
CA ARG A 218 15.38 -2.72 -0.24
C ARG A 218 16.05 -3.96 0.38
N GLY A 219 17.13 -3.77 1.15
CA GLY A 219 17.81 -4.87 1.85
C GLY A 219 16.98 -5.54 2.96
N LEU A 220 16.06 -4.81 3.61
CA LEU A 220 15.11 -5.36 4.58
C LEU A 220 13.99 -6.16 3.88
N VAL A 221 13.43 -5.65 2.78
CA VAL A 221 12.41 -6.32 1.95
C VAL A 221 12.98 -7.59 1.33
N GLU A 222 14.18 -7.55 0.73
CA GLU A 222 14.88 -8.75 0.24
C GLU A 222 15.06 -9.81 1.32
N ARG A 223 15.37 -9.39 2.55
CA ARG A 223 15.50 -10.30 3.70
C ARG A 223 14.14 -10.81 4.20
N ALA A 224 13.09 -10.01 4.11
CA ALA A 224 11.75 -10.36 4.59
C ALA A 224 11.12 -11.39 3.65
N VAL A 225 11.15 -11.13 2.34
CA VAL A 225 10.71 -12.07 1.29
C VAL A 225 11.49 -13.39 1.38
N ARG A 226 12.83 -13.33 1.57
CA ARG A 226 13.65 -14.55 1.76
C ARG A 226 13.36 -15.31 3.06
N ALA A 227 12.70 -14.67 4.03
CA ALA A 227 12.29 -15.27 5.29
C ALA A 227 10.81 -15.68 5.31
N HIS A 228 10.10 -15.57 4.18
CA HIS A 228 8.65 -15.76 4.08
C HIS A 228 7.85 -14.84 5.04
N LEU A 229 8.32 -13.59 5.16
CA LEU A 229 7.66 -12.49 5.87
C LEU A 229 7.03 -11.48 4.89
N ASP A 230 7.01 -11.79 3.59
CA ASP A 230 6.10 -11.20 2.62
C ASP A 230 4.67 -11.43 3.10
N CYS A 231 4.03 -10.33 3.49
CA CYS A 231 2.71 -10.36 4.08
C CYS A 231 1.66 -10.41 2.97
N ASP A 232 0.56 -11.09 3.28
CA ASP A 232 -0.76 -10.93 2.67
C ASP A 232 -1.05 -9.45 2.26
N PRO A 233 -1.53 -9.17 1.03
CA PRO A 233 -1.80 -7.83 0.49
C PRO A 233 -2.42 -6.83 1.46
N VAL A 234 -3.37 -7.26 2.29
CA VAL A 234 -4.01 -6.41 3.31
C VAL A 234 -3.01 -5.77 4.26
N ARG A 235 -2.11 -6.62 4.76
CA ARG A 235 -1.17 -6.26 5.80
C ARG A 235 -0.10 -5.33 5.25
N LEU A 236 0.12 -5.34 3.93
CA LEU A 236 0.96 -4.37 3.23
C LEU A 236 0.32 -2.98 3.18
N VAL A 237 -0.98 -2.89 2.87
CA VAL A 237 -1.74 -1.63 2.91
C VAL A 237 -1.74 -1.06 4.33
N ARG A 238 -2.00 -1.89 5.35
CA ARG A 238 -1.85 -1.48 6.77
C ARG A 238 -0.43 -1.01 7.13
N LEU A 239 0.61 -1.67 6.60
CA LEU A 239 2.01 -1.34 6.88
C LEU A 239 2.39 0.02 6.27
N TYR A 240 1.80 0.35 5.11
CA TYR A 240 1.87 1.68 4.51
C TYR A 240 1.07 2.73 5.31
N GLU A 241 -0.22 2.51 5.58
CA GLU A 241 -1.06 3.48 6.31
C GLU A 241 -0.52 3.78 7.73
N ALA A 242 0.10 2.80 8.41
CA ALA A 242 0.77 3.00 9.69
C ALA A 242 2.10 3.78 9.59
N ALA A 243 2.65 3.95 8.39
CA ALA A 243 3.83 4.75 8.09
C ALA A 243 3.51 6.09 7.42
N ARG A 244 2.30 6.26 6.90
CA ARG A 244 1.87 7.39 6.07
C ARG A 244 1.91 8.73 6.81
N GLY A 245 2.40 9.76 6.14
CA GLY A 245 2.38 11.15 6.59
C GLY A 245 1.03 11.84 6.34
N PRO A 246 0.67 12.93 7.07
CA PRO A 246 -0.64 13.58 6.94
C PRO A 246 -0.97 14.21 5.59
N LEU A 247 0.00 14.28 4.67
CA LEU A 247 -0.12 14.88 3.34
C LEU A 247 0.17 13.89 2.21
N ASP A 248 0.50 12.64 2.55
CA ASP A 248 0.84 11.59 1.59
C ASP A 248 -0.45 11.01 0.97
N PRO A 249 -0.40 10.54 -0.30
CA PRO A 249 -1.55 9.93 -0.95
C PRO A 249 -2.07 8.71 -0.16
N ASP A 250 -3.38 8.48 -0.20
CA ASP A 250 -3.95 7.22 0.28
C ASP A 250 -3.36 6.03 -0.52
N ALA A 251 -3.39 4.82 0.03
CA ALA A 251 -2.95 3.62 -0.69
C ALA A 251 -3.65 3.47 -2.06
N PRO A 252 -3.02 2.81 -3.07
CA PRO A 252 -3.68 2.52 -4.35
C PRO A 252 -5.01 1.81 -4.13
N GLU A 253 -6.03 2.14 -4.93
CA GLU A 253 -7.32 1.44 -4.85
C GLU A 253 -7.13 -0.08 -5.01
N GLU A 254 -6.25 -0.55 -5.91
CA GLU A 254 -6.00 -1.99 -6.11
C GLU A 254 -5.16 -2.66 -4.98
N GLY A 255 -4.69 -1.91 -3.99
CA GLY A 255 -3.81 -2.42 -2.92
C GLY A 255 -2.37 -2.65 -3.38
N PHE A 256 -1.67 -3.58 -2.72
CA PHE A 256 -0.29 -3.98 -3.05
C PHE A 256 -0.19 -5.48 -3.28
N ASP A 257 0.26 -5.89 -4.47
CA ASP A 257 0.45 -7.30 -4.84
C ASP A 257 1.57 -8.02 -4.06
N SER A 258 2.46 -7.27 -3.40
CA SER A 258 3.69 -7.80 -2.81
C SER A 258 4.35 -6.77 -1.90
N LEU A 259 5.18 -7.22 -0.95
CA LEU A 259 5.98 -6.31 -0.12
C LEU A 259 6.94 -5.46 -0.98
N TRP A 260 7.24 -5.90 -2.20
CA TRP A 260 7.98 -5.13 -3.20
C TRP A 260 7.17 -4.00 -3.81
N SER A 261 5.90 -4.18 -4.19
CA SER A 261 5.08 -3.09 -4.72
C SER A 261 4.73 -2.07 -3.63
N ALA A 262 4.44 -2.51 -2.40
CA ALA A 262 4.27 -1.62 -1.25
C ALA A 262 5.53 -0.77 -0.99
N ALA A 263 6.71 -1.39 -1.05
CA ALA A 263 7.97 -0.66 -0.95
C ALA A 263 8.18 0.28 -2.15
N LEU A 264 7.92 -0.15 -3.38
CA LEU A 264 8.05 0.69 -4.59
C LEU A 264 7.13 1.91 -4.53
N PHE A 265 5.88 1.76 -4.09
CA PHE A 265 4.95 2.87 -3.87
C PHE A 265 5.54 3.90 -2.88
N VAL A 266 5.99 3.44 -1.72
CA VAL A 266 6.67 4.28 -0.70
C VAL A 266 7.95 4.95 -1.24
N LEU A 267 8.61 4.35 -2.23
CA LEU A 267 9.86 4.83 -2.80
C LEU A 267 9.69 5.77 -3.99
N CYS A 268 8.55 5.71 -4.70
CA CYS A 268 8.34 6.33 -6.02
C CYS A 268 7.11 7.23 -6.12
N GLU A 269 6.06 7.01 -5.33
CA GLU A 269 4.80 7.79 -5.38
C GLU A 269 4.63 8.74 -4.18
N ILE A 270 5.50 8.65 -3.17
CA ILE A 270 5.50 9.53 -2.00
C ILE A 270 6.51 10.66 -2.20
N ASP A 271 5.99 11.82 -2.57
CA ASP A 271 6.75 13.06 -2.77
C ASP A 271 6.41 14.11 -1.71
N GLY A 272 7.37 14.98 -1.39
CA GLY A 272 7.16 16.16 -0.54
C GLY A 272 7.93 16.13 0.79
N ALA A 273 7.66 17.13 1.63
CA ALA A 273 8.54 17.48 2.76
C ALA A 273 8.65 16.43 3.89
N ASP A 274 7.72 15.48 3.98
CA ASP A 274 7.76 14.35 4.95
C ASP A 274 7.97 12.99 4.27
N ALA A 275 8.24 12.93 2.96
CA ALA A 275 8.42 11.68 2.22
C ALA A 275 9.53 10.80 2.82
N ALA A 276 10.68 11.39 3.15
CA ALA A 276 11.76 10.71 3.87
C ALA A 276 11.33 10.21 5.26
N GLY A 277 10.40 10.92 5.93
CA GLY A 277 9.78 10.48 7.18
C GLY A 277 8.91 9.24 6.98
N THR A 278 8.10 9.19 5.93
CA THR A 278 7.29 8.01 5.55
C THR A 278 8.15 6.82 5.18
N VAL A 279 9.21 7.01 4.37
CA VAL A 279 10.18 5.95 4.05
C VAL A 279 10.82 5.41 5.33
N ALA A 280 11.25 6.27 6.26
CA ALA A 280 11.85 5.85 7.52
C ALA A 280 10.87 5.11 8.44
N ARG A 281 9.61 5.59 8.54
CA ARG A 281 8.53 4.93 9.30
C ARG A 281 8.21 3.55 8.70
N PHE A 282 8.06 3.44 7.39
CA PHE A 282 7.80 2.19 6.69
C PHE A 282 8.95 1.19 6.87
N THR A 283 10.19 1.66 6.77
CA THR A 283 11.40 0.85 7.02
C THR A 283 11.44 0.30 8.45
N ALA A 284 11.01 1.08 9.44
CA ALA A 284 10.90 0.63 10.83
C ALA A 284 9.79 -0.43 11.02
N GLN A 285 8.67 -0.32 10.29
CA GLN A 285 7.60 -1.34 10.31
C GLN A 285 8.07 -2.65 9.68
N VAL A 286 8.78 -2.61 8.54
CA VAL A 286 9.37 -3.82 7.92
C VAL A 286 10.42 -4.46 8.85
N GLU A 287 11.22 -3.66 9.56
CA GLU A 287 12.17 -4.19 10.54
C GLU A 287 11.47 -4.85 11.75
N ALA A 288 10.31 -4.33 12.16
CA ALA A 288 9.53 -4.91 13.26
C ALA A 288 9.01 -6.33 12.94
N LEU A 289 8.80 -6.68 11.67
CA LEU A 289 8.40 -8.03 11.24
C LEU A 289 9.40 -9.11 11.70
N PHE A 290 10.70 -8.80 11.77
CA PHE A 290 11.74 -9.72 12.25
C PHE A 290 11.86 -9.80 13.78
N ARG A 291 11.29 -8.84 14.51
CA ARG A 291 11.36 -8.75 15.98
C ARG A 291 10.07 -9.21 16.66
N ALA A 292 8.97 -9.22 15.93
CA ALA A 292 7.82 -10.02 16.32
C ALA A 292 8.28 -11.48 16.46
N PRO A 293 8.02 -12.16 17.60
CA PRO A 293 8.00 -13.62 17.55
C PRO A 293 6.97 -14.04 16.50
N ALA A 294 7.09 -15.26 15.97
CA ALA A 294 6.00 -15.92 15.26
C ALA A 294 4.86 -16.16 16.26
N GLY A 295 4.08 -15.10 16.51
CA GLY A 295 2.87 -15.13 17.32
C GLY A 295 1.76 -15.88 16.58
N PRO A 296 0.64 -16.18 17.26
CA PRO A 296 -0.55 -16.63 16.57
C PRO A 296 -0.91 -15.63 15.45
N ALA A 297 -1.47 -16.15 14.35
CA ALA A 297 -1.81 -15.38 13.16
C ALA A 297 -2.43 -14.03 13.54
N ALA A 298 -1.91 -12.95 12.96
CA ALA A 298 -2.46 -11.62 13.20
C ALA A 298 -3.92 -11.64 12.75
N ALA A 299 -4.84 -11.24 13.64
CA ALA A 299 -6.27 -11.40 13.39
C ALA A 299 -6.68 -10.78 12.04
N PRO A 300 -7.55 -11.47 11.27
CA PRO A 300 -7.89 -11.12 9.90
C PRO A 300 -8.43 -9.69 9.81
N ASP A 301 -8.05 -8.99 8.74
CA ASP A 301 -8.47 -7.62 8.48
C ASP A 301 -9.67 -7.60 7.55
N TRP A 302 -10.79 -8.04 8.10
CA TRP A 302 -12.07 -8.09 7.41
C TRP A 302 -12.49 -6.70 6.91
N SER A 303 -12.76 -6.57 5.62
CA SER A 303 -13.57 -5.49 5.04
C SER A 303 -14.98 -6.03 4.79
N PRO A 304 -15.95 -5.81 5.71
CA PRO A 304 -17.21 -6.52 5.66
C PRO A 304 -18.29 -5.79 4.84
N ILE A 305 -19.17 -6.57 4.22
CA ILE A 305 -20.49 -6.14 3.75
C ILE A 305 -21.53 -6.60 4.78
N LEU A 306 -22.19 -5.65 5.44
CA LEU A 306 -23.32 -5.91 6.33
C LEU A 306 -24.64 -5.81 5.55
N VAL A 307 -25.40 -6.90 5.55
CA VAL A 307 -26.77 -6.99 5.01
C VAL A 307 -27.74 -7.13 6.18
N ASP A 308 -28.59 -6.13 6.40
CA ASP A 308 -29.58 -6.08 7.48
C ASP A 308 -30.99 -6.29 6.91
N LEU A 309 -31.61 -7.44 7.22
CA LEU A 309 -32.92 -7.86 6.69
C LEU A 309 -34.01 -7.75 7.74
N ARG A 310 -34.72 -6.64 7.85
CA ARG A 310 -35.73 -6.43 8.91
C ARG A 310 -37.15 -6.73 8.42
N HIS A 311 -38.02 -7.15 9.34
CA HIS A 311 -39.47 -7.11 9.13
C HIS A 311 -39.89 -5.68 8.74
N SER A 312 -40.59 -5.50 7.62
CA SER A 312 -40.87 -4.16 7.07
C SER A 312 -41.92 -3.36 7.85
N GLY A 313 -42.73 -4.02 8.69
CA GLY A 313 -43.92 -3.45 9.31
C GLY A 313 -45.12 -3.28 8.37
N ALA A 314 -44.94 -3.49 7.05
CA ALA A 314 -45.99 -3.38 6.02
C ALA A 314 -46.69 -4.73 5.72
N GLY A 315 -46.60 -5.69 6.64
CA GLY A 315 -47.06 -7.07 6.49
C GLY A 315 -46.01 -8.01 5.90
N ASP A 316 -46.29 -9.31 5.98
CA ASP A 316 -45.31 -10.40 5.77
C ASP A 316 -44.75 -10.48 4.34
N GLY A 317 -45.43 -9.87 3.36
CA GLY A 317 -45.00 -9.86 1.96
C GLY A 317 -43.82 -8.94 1.64
N HIS A 318 -43.32 -8.14 2.59
CA HIS A 318 -42.23 -7.18 2.37
C HIS A 318 -41.15 -7.23 3.47
N VAL A 319 -39.90 -7.11 3.05
CA VAL A 319 -38.71 -7.07 3.89
C VAL A 319 -38.00 -5.74 3.73
N ARG A 320 -37.57 -5.11 4.83
CA ARG A 320 -36.69 -3.94 4.81
C ARG A 320 -35.25 -4.43 4.67
N VAL A 321 -34.60 -4.08 3.56
CA VAL A 321 -33.21 -4.46 3.26
C VAL A 321 -32.33 -3.22 3.38
N GLU A 322 -31.30 -3.29 4.21
CA GLU A 322 -30.22 -2.30 4.24
C GLU A 322 -28.88 -2.99 3.95
N VAL A 323 -28.06 -2.41 3.08
CA VAL A 323 -26.73 -2.93 2.75
C VAL A 323 -25.69 -1.84 3.02
N SER A 324 -24.59 -2.20 3.67
CA SER A 324 -23.52 -1.28 4.01
C SER A 324 -22.16 -1.97 3.97
N ALA A 325 -21.22 -1.42 3.21
CA ALA A 325 -19.82 -1.83 3.29
C ALA A 325 -19.11 -1.12 4.46
N TYR A 326 -18.04 -1.72 4.98
CA TYR A 326 -17.13 -1.06 5.92
C TYR A 326 -15.68 -1.17 5.45
N SER A 327 -15.00 -0.04 5.44
CA SER A 327 -13.59 0.12 5.05
C SER A 327 -12.98 1.29 5.83
N GLY A 328 -11.68 1.22 6.15
CA GLY A 328 -11.00 2.27 6.92
C GLY A 328 -11.65 2.64 8.26
N GLY A 329 -12.41 1.72 8.89
CA GLY A 329 -13.18 1.99 10.11
C GLY A 329 -14.42 2.89 9.93
N ARG A 330 -14.90 3.08 8.71
CA ARG A 330 -16.09 3.86 8.35
C ARG A 330 -17.18 2.97 7.76
N ARG A 331 -18.44 3.39 7.91
CA ARG A 331 -19.60 2.75 7.27
C ARG A 331 -19.96 3.46 5.97
N HIS A 332 -20.16 2.70 4.91
CA HIS A 332 -20.58 3.16 3.58
C HIS A 332 -21.98 2.60 3.26
N PRO A 333 -23.07 3.38 3.46
CA PRO A 333 -24.42 2.92 3.13
C PRO A 333 -24.59 2.76 1.61
N VAL A 334 -24.92 1.54 1.17
CA VAL A 334 -25.08 1.19 -0.25
C VAL A 334 -26.55 1.22 -0.66
N ALA A 335 -27.44 0.65 0.17
CA ALA A 335 -28.87 0.54 -0.10
C ALA A 335 -29.69 0.54 1.19
N SER A 336 -30.96 0.97 1.12
CA SER A 336 -31.89 1.02 2.25
C SER A 336 -33.35 1.12 1.77
N GLU A 337 -33.95 -0.02 1.41
CA GLU A 337 -35.22 -0.10 0.68
C GLU A 337 -36.16 -1.18 1.24
N THR A 338 -37.47 -1.04 1.01
CA THR A 338 -38.47 -2.06 1.37
C THR A 338 -38.84 -2.87 0.14
N VAL A 339 -38.46 -4.15 0.12
CA VAL A 339 -38.48 -5.03 -1.06
C VAL A 339 -39.54 -6.14 -0.87
N PRO A 340 -40.34 -6.49 -1.89
CA PRO A 340 -41.23 -7.65 -1.83
C PRO A 340 -40.45 -8.94 -1.58
N GLN A 341 -40.94 -9.83 -0.73
CA GLN A 341 -40.23 -11.03 -0.27
C GLN A 341 -39.66 -11.87 -1.44
N ALA A 342 -40.43 -12.05 -2.51
CA ALA A 342 -40.03 -12.80 -3.72
C ALA A 342 -38.84 -12.19 -4.48
N ARG A 343 -38.51 -10.91 -4.25
CA ARG A 343 -37.37 -10.21 -4.89
C ARG A 343 -36.16 -10.03 -3.96
N VAL A 344 -36.25 -10.41 -2.68
CA VAL A 344 -35.20 -10.12 -1.68
C VAL A 344 -33.86 -10.76 -2.06
N ARG A 345 -33.83 -12.03 -2.48
CA ARG A 345 -32.58 -12.71 -2.92
C ARG A 345 -31.89 -11.94 -4.05
N ALA A 346 -32.60 -11.70 -5.16
CA ALA A 346 -32.07 -10.97 -6.31
C ALA A 346 -31.61 -9.55 -5.96
N TYR A 347 -32.41 -8.83 -5.15
CA TYR A 347 -32.05 -7.47 -4.71
C TYR A 347 -30.79 -7.47 -3.82
N VAL A 348 -30.69 -8.40 -2.87
CA VAL A 348 -29.51 -8.51 -1.99
C VAL A 348 -28.27 -8.85 -2.80
N GLN A 349 -28.33 -9.79 -3.74
CA GLN A 349 -27.22 -10.12 -4.64
C GLN A 349 -26.73 -8.87 -5.41
N GLU A 350 -27.65 -8.16 -6.07
CA GLU A 350 -27.38 -6.91 -6.83
C GLU A 350 -26.85 -5.75 -5.95
N ARG A 351 -27.11 -5.79 -4.64
CA ARG A 351 -26.60 -4.79 -3.68
C ARG A 351 -25.31 -5.20 -2.97
N ILE A 352 -25.03 -6.51 -2.87
CA ILE A 352 -23.74 -7.06 -2.43
C ILE A 352 -22.69 -6.75 -3.50
N ASP A 353 -22.96 -7.07 -4.78
CA ASP A 353 -22.09 -6.73 -5.91
C ASP A 353 -21.75 -5.23 -5.94
N ALA A 354 -22.78 -4.37 -5.86
CA ALA A 354 -22.61 -2.92 -5.78
C ALA A 354 -21.89 -2.41 -4.51
N ALA A 355 -21.67 -3.26 -3.49
CA ALA A 355 -20.93 -2.93 -2.27
C ALA A 355 -19.43 -3.19 -2.38
N PHE A 356 -18.97 -4.10 -3.26
CA PHE A 356 -17.54 -4.45 -3.41
C PHE A 356 -16.66 -3.23 -3.72
N ARG A 357 -17.17 -2.27 -4.51
CA ARG A 357 -16.49 -1.00 -4.84
C ARG A 357 -16.14 -0.10 -3.63
N TYR A 358 -16.60 -0.46 -2.43
CA TYR A 358 -16.31 0.26 -1.18
C TYR A 358 -15.45 -0.54 -0.22
N LEU A 359 -15.17 -1.81 -0.50
CA LEU A 359 -14.24 -2.61 0.29
C LEU A 359 -12.82 -2.12 0.05
N THR A 360 -11.94 -2.26 1.04
CA THR A 360 -10.51 -1.94 0.88
C THR A 360 -9.84 -3.10 0.15
N PRO A 361 -9.33 -2.94 -1.09
CA PRO A 361 -8.82 -4.07 -1.82
C PRO A 361 -7.54 -4.65 -1.23
N GLY A 362 -7.36 -5.95 -1.45
CA GLY A 362 -6.53 -6.80 -0.62
C GLY A 362 -7.31 -7.38 0.56
N CYS A 363 -8.05 -6.57 1.35
CA CYS A 363 -8.72 -7.03 2.58
C CYS A 363 -9.63 -8.24 2.36
N ASP A 364 -9.61 -9.18 3.30
CA ASP A 364 -10.54 -10.30 3.31
C ASP A 364 -11.99 -9.81 3.31
N GLU A 365 -12.78 -10.27 2.36
CA GLU A 365 -14.19 -9.91 2.30
C GLU A 365 -14.99 -10.75 3.30
N LEU A 366 -15.89 -10.10 4.05
CA LEU A 366 -16.79 -10.77 5.00
C LEU A 366 -18.23 -10.39 4.71
N ILE A 367 -19.06 -11.34 4.29
CA ILE A 367 -20.49 -11.11 4.11
C ILE A 367 -21.22 -11.46 5.41
N ALA A 368 -21.79 -10.44 6.06
CA ALA A 368 -22.47 -10.58 7.34
C ALA A 368 -23.96 -10.26 7.21
N PHE A 369 -24.81 -11.25 7.49
CA PHE A 369 -26.26 -11.08 7.51
C PHE A 369 -26.76 -10.81 8.93
N ALA A 370 -27.20 -9.58 9.20
CA ALA A 370 -27.96 -9.24 10.40
C ALA A 370 -29.43 -9.62 10.19
N LEU A 371 -29.85 -10.70 10.85
CA LEU A 371 -31.16 -11.32 10.68
C LEU A 371 -32.05 -11.15 11.93
N PRO A 372 -33.39 -11.09 11.78
CA PRO A 372 -34.32 -11.26 12.88
C PRO A 372 -34.19 -12.68 13.43
N ARG A 373 -34.46 -12.85 14.73
CA ARG A 373 -34.24 -14.13 15.42
C ARG A 373 -35.07 -15.30 14.86
N ASP A 374 -36.22 -15.01 14.25
CA ASP A 374 -37.08 -15.97 13.56
C ASP A 374 -36.54 -16.37 12.17
N TRP A 375 -35.64 -15.58 11.57
CA TRP A 375 -34.96 -15.90 10.31
C TRP A 375 -33.48 -16.23 10.48
N ILE A 376 -32.98 -16.41 11.70
CA ILE A 376 -31.55 -16.66 11.95
C ILE A 376 -31.02 -17.95 11.27
N ASP A 377 -31.93 -18.87 10.95
CA ASP A 377 -31.69 -20.16 10.28
C ASP A 377 -31.95 -20.11 8.76
N LEU A 378 -32.17 -18.91 8.20
CA LEU A 378 -32.35 -18.71 6.76
C LEU A 378 -31.05 -19.09 6.03
N PRO A 379 -31.09 -19.95 4.99
CA PRO A 379 -29.90 -20.46 4.31
C PRO A 379 -29.36 -19.44 3.30
N VAL A 380 -28.88 -18.30 3.81
CA VAL A 380 -28.30 -17.19 3.04
C VAL A 380 -26.97 -17.57 2.38
N ASP A 381 -26.26 -18.55 2.94
CA ASP A 381 -25.10 -19.22 2.35
C ASP A 381 -25.44 -20.00 1.06
N ARG A 382 -26.69 -20.45 0.91
CA ARG A 382 -27.19 -21.19 -0.27
C ARG A 382 -27.86 -20.29 -1.32
N TRP A 383 -27.73 -18.97 -1.20
CA TRP A 383 -28.12 -18.06 -2.28
C TRP A 383 -27.00 -18.04 -3.32
N ALA A 384 -27.30 -17.91 -4.60
CA ALA A 384 -26.28 -17.77 -5.64
C ALA A 384 -25.38 -16.54 -5.42
N SER A 385 -24.12 -16.61 -5.84
CA SER A 385 -23.13 -15.52 -5.75
C SER A 385 -23.52 -14.32 -6.62
N ALA A 386 -23.93 -14.58 -7.88
CA ALA A 386 -24.29 -13.57 -8.87
C ALA A 386 -25.53 -13.99 -9.68
N PRO A 387 -26.11 -13.11 -10.53
CA PRO A 387 -27.24 -13.47 -11.39
C PRO A 387 -26.91 -14.53 -12.46
N ASP A 388 -25.65 -14.60 -12.90
CA ASP A 388 -25.15 -15.51 -13.94
C ASP A 388 -24.26 -16.65 -13.38
N ASP A 389 -24.10 -16.73 -12.05
CA ASP A 389 -23.31 -17.75 -11.35
C ASP A 389 -24.13 -18.34 -10.20
N GLU A 390 -24.54 -19.61 -10.33
CA GLU A 390 -25.34 -20.34 -9.32
C GLU A 390 -24.48 -20.90 -8.17
N THR A 391 -23.17 -20.63 -8.13
CA THR A 391 -22.30 -21.04 -7.02
C THR A 391 -22.83 -20.45 -5.70
N PRO A 392 -22.95 -21.24 -4.61
CA PRO A 392 -23.45 -20.74 -3.34
C PRO A 392 -22.57 -19.61 -2.76
N LEU A 393 -23.19 -18.51 -2.34
CA LEU A 393 -22.55 -17.31 -1.82
C LEU A 393 -21.62 -17.61 -0.63
N GLY A 394 -22.02 -18.56 0.23
CA GLY A 394 -21.21 -19.01 1.35
C GLY A 394 -20.03 -19.94 0.99
N SER A 395 -19.94 -20.35 -0.28
CA SER A 395 -18.85 -21.13 -0.89
C SER A 395 -17.97 -20.27 -1.82
N VAL A 396 -18.27 -18.97 -1.95
CA VAL A 396 -17.43 -17.97 -2.64
C VAL A 396 -16.83 -16.98 -1.65
N TYR A 397 -17.58 -16.61 -0.60
CA TYR A 397 -17.15 -15.63 0.39
C TYR A 397 -17.32 -16.15 1.83
N PRO A 398 -16.43 -15.76 2.76
CA PRO A 398 -16.65 -15.93 4.19
C PRO A 398 -17.99 -15.31 4.61
N LEU A 399 -18.96 -16.17 4.93
CA LEU A 399 -20.35 -15.74 5.20
C LEU A 399 -20.80 -16.13 6.60
N VAL A 400 -21.23 -15.12 7.36
CA VAL A 400 -21.68 -15.21 8.75
C VAL A 400 -23.06 -14.59 8.95
N VAL A 401 -23.75 -14.98 10.03
CA VAL A 401 -25.00 -14.34 10.46
C VAL A 401 -24.87 -13.70 11.85
N THR A 402 -25.77 -12.78 12.20
CA THR A 402 -25.96 -12.30 13.58
C THR A 402 -27.43 -11.96 13.86
N ASP A 403 -27.86 -12.10 15.12
CA ASP A 403 -29.18 -11.65 15.58
C ASP A 403 -29.17 -10.11 15.68
N GLN A 404 -30.04 -9.43 14.94
CA GLN A 404 -30.21 -7.96 14.96
C GLN A 404 -30.32 -7.38 16.38
N ALA A 405 -30.90 -8.12 17.33
CA ALA A 405 -31.00 -7.66 18.72
C ALA A 405 -29.63 -7.47 19.40
N ARG A 406 -28.56 -8.05 18.87
CA ARG A 406 -27.19 -8.00 19.38
C ARG A 406 -26.39 -6.80 18.88
N LEU A 407 -26.86 -6.11 17.84
CA LEU A 407 -26.28 -4.85 17.34
C LEU A 407 -26.45 -3.67 18.33
N ARG A 408 -27.24 -3.83 19.40
CA ARG A 408 -27.45 -2.80 20.44
C ARG A 408 -26.15 -2.47 21.19
N PRO A 409 -25.86 -1.19 21.54
CA PRO A 409 -24.59 -0.78 22.16
C PRO A 409 -24.18 -1.59 23.40
N GLY A 410 -25.13 -1.89 24.30
CA GLY A 410 -24.87 -2.67 25.51
C GLY A 410 -24.49 -4.14 25.26
N THR A 411 -24.93 -4.73 24.16
CA THR A 411 -24.54 -6.08 23.74
C THR A 411 -23.19 -6.05 23.03
N ARG A 412 -22.99 -5.08 22.12
CA ARG A 412 -21.68 -4.85 21.45
C ARG A 412 -20.56 -4.63 22.46
N HIS A 413 -20.76 -3.84 23.51
CA HIS A 413 -19.75 -3.66 24.57
C HIS A 413 -19.35 -5.00 25.26
N GLN A 414 -20.32 -5.87 25.55
CA GLN A 414 -20.07 -7.19 26.13
C GLN A 414 -19.29 -8.09 25.16
N LEU A 415 -19.64 -8.06 23.87
CA LEU A 415 -18.96 -8.80 22.81
C LEU A 415 -17.53 -8.31 22.59
N THR A 416 -17.27 -7.00 22.51
CA THR A 416 -15.90 -6.46 22.42
C THR A 416 -15.03 -6.90 23.61
N ARG A 417 -15.60 -6.98 24.82
CA ARG A 417 -14.90 -7.52 26.01
C ARG A 417 -14.71 -9.04 25.95
N ALA A 418 -15.55 -9.77 25.24
CA ALA A 418 -15.35 -11.19 24.98
C ALA A 418 -14.24 -11.40 23.95
N TRP A 419 -14.30 -10.73 22.80
CA TRP A 419 -13.29 -10.79 21.75
C TRP A 419 -11.86 -10.48 22.22
N ARG A 420 -11.66 -9.42 23.02
CA ARG A 420 -10.36 -9.12 23.65
C ARG A 420 -9.78 -10.24 24.54
N ARG A 421 -10.60 -11.21 24.96
CA ARG A 421 -10.14 -12.43 25.65
C ARG A 421 -9.89 -13.56 24.66
N LEU A 422 -10.67 -13.65 23.58
CA LEU A 422 -10.54 -14.66 22.55
C LEU A 422 -9.26 -14.50 21.72
N ASP A 423 -8.80 -13.27 21.49
CA ASP A 423 -7.54 -12.99 20.79
C ASP A 423 -6.30 -13.63 21.48
N THR A 424 -6.41 -14.01 22.76
CA THR A 424 -5.34 -14.67 23.52
C THR A 424 -5.39 -16.20 23.47
N LEU A 425 -6.41 -16.78 22.83
CA LEU A 425 -6.58 -18.23 22.72
C LEU A 425 -6.02 -18.71 21.37
N PRO A 426 -5.18 -19.76 21.34
CA PRO A 426 -4.60 -20.28 20.10
C PRO A 426 -5.61 -21.06 19.23
N GLY A 427 -6.81 -21.35 19.74
CA GLY A 427 -7.84 -22.13 19.05
C GLY A 427 -9.20 -22.01 19.73
N ALA A 428 -10.27 -22.28 18.97
CA ALA A 428 -11.63 -22.22 19.47
C ALA A 428 -11.97 -23.47 20.31
N ARG A 429 -12.70 -23.26 21.41
CA ARG A 429 -13.20 -24.32 22.31
C ARG A 429 -14.71 -24.41 22.19
N VAL A 430 -15.19 -25.55 21.68
CA VAL A 430 -16.62 -25.80 21.48
C VAL A 430 -17.29 -26.14 22.81
N HIS A 431 -18.21 -25.30 23.26
CA HIS A 431 -19.25 -25.75 24.18
C HIS A 431 -20.29 -26.54 23.37
N ARG A 432 -20.35 -27.86 23.57
CA ARG A 432 -21.25 -28.78 22.88
C ARG A 432 -22.65 -28.77 23.51
N VAL A 433 -23.68 -28.47 22.70
CA VAL A 433 -25.10 -28.57 23.05
C VAL A 433 -25.72 -29.72 22.23
N GLU A 434 -25.77 -30.89 22.85
CA GLU A 434 -26.27 -32.13 22.25
C GLU A 434 -27.81 -32.17 22.19
N CYS A 435 -28.35 -33.02 21.31
CA CYS A 435 -29.79 -33.20 21.06
C CYS A 435 -30.63 -33.52 22.32
N ALA A 436 -29.98 -34.07 23.35
CA ALA A 436 -30.57 -34.46 24.63
C ALA A 436 -29.76 -33.88 25.82
N SER A 437 -29.19 -32.68 25.67
CA SER A 437 -28.36 -32.05 26.70
C SER A 437 -29.07 -31.99 28.07
N PRO A 438 -28.51 -32.62 29.13
CA PRO A 438 -29.07 -32.55 30.48
C PRO A 438 -28.72 -31.25 31.21
N GLU A 439 -27.96 -30.35 30.58
CA GLU A 439 -27.59 -29.06 31.16
C GLU A 439 -28.77 -28.08 31.13
N GLU A 440 -29.06 -27.41 32.24
CA GLU A 440 -30.08 -26.35 32.26
C GLU A 440 -29.57 -25.09 31.53
N PRO A 441 -30.42 -24.36 30.77
CA PRO A 441 -30.01 -23.12 30.09
C PRO A 441 -29.35 -22.08 31.02
N ALA A 442 -29.78 -22.00 32.29
CA ALA A 442 -29.16 -21.13 33.29
C ALA A 442 -27.67 -21.47 33.57
N ARG A 443 -27.26 -22.73 33.44
CA ARG A 443 -25.86 -23.17 33.59
C ARG A 443 -25.04 -22.83 32.34
N LEU A 444 -25.60 -23.04 31.14
CA LEU A 444 -25.01 -22.57 29.88
C LEU A 444 -24.69 -21.07 29.93
N ARG A 445 -25.64 -20.24 30.38
CA ARG A 445 -25.45 -18.78 30.59
C ARG A 445 -24.27 -18.43 31.50
N LEU A 446 -24.00 -19.24 32.53
CA LEU A 446 -22.86 -19.05 33.42
C LEU A 446 -21.55 -19.52 32.78
N ARG A 447 -21.58 -20.60 31.99
CA ARG A 447 -20.41 -21.12 31.25
C ARG A 447 -19.95 -20.15 30.16
N LEU A 448 -20.85 -19.65 29.32
CA LEU A 448 -20.54 -18.69 28.25
C LEU A 448 -19.99 -17.33 28.73
N ARG A 449 -20.05 -17.06 30.04
CA ARG A 449 -19.41 -15.87 30.64
C ARG A 449 -17.96 -16.10 31.04
N LYS A 450 -17.54 -17.36 31.22
CA LYS A 450 -16.17 -17.70 31.61
C LYS A 450 -15.17 -17.36 30.48
N PRO A 451 -13.86 -17.22 30.77
CA PRO A 451 -12.87 -16.83 29.75
C PRO A 451 -12.59 -17.90 28.70
N ASP A 452 -12.90 -19.17 28.99
CA ASP A 452 -12.53 -20.37 28.24
C ASP A 452 -13.62 -20.90 27.29
N ALA A 453 -14.85 -20.37 27.37
CA ALA A 453 -15.96 -20.76 26.51
C ALA A 453 -16.20 -19.69 25.43
N CYS A 454 -15.64 -19.90 24.24
CA CYS A 454 -15.69 -18.93 23.14
C CYS A 454 -16.79 -19.20 22.10
N LEU A 455 -17.19 -20.47 21.96
CA LEU A 455 -18.05 -20.96 20.89
C LEU A 455 -19.13 -21.89 21.47
N ALA A 456 -20.38 -21.76 21.02
CA ALA A 456 -21.45 -22.70 21.32
C ALA A 456 -21.82 -23.50 20.06
N GLY A 457 -21.56 -24.81 20.06
CA GLY A 457 -21.90 -25.72 18.97
C GLY A 457 -23.21 -26.46 19.27
N PHE A 458 -24.17 -26.45 18.34
CA PHE A 458 -25.48 -27.09 18.50
C PHE A 458 -25.65 -28.26 17.52
N ALA A 459 -26.04 -29.43 18.05
CA ALA A 459 -26.32 -30.65 17.29
C ALA A 459 -27.62 -30.62 16.45
N THR A 460 -28.37 -29.52 16.50
CA THR A 460 -29.73 -29.36 15.95
C THR A 460 -29.95 -27.92 15.50
N ALA A 461 -30.79 -27.73 14.48
CA ALA A 461 -31.23 -26.40 14.04
C ALA A 461 -31.85 -25.54 15.18
N PRO A 462 -31.78 -24.21 15.11
CA PRO A 462 -32.22 -23.28 16.16
C PRO A 462 -33.73 -23.33 16.47
N ALA A 463 -34.55 -23.93 15.61
CA ALA A 463 -35.97 -24.11 15.83
C ALA A 463 -36.31 -25.37 16.67
N ALA A 464 -35.37 -26.28 16.90
CA ALA A 464 -35.61 -27.54 17.59
C ALA A 464 -36.03 -27.33 19.05
N SER A 465 -37.23 -27.79 19.41
CA SER A 465 -37.88 -27.42 20.69
C SER A 465 -37.11 -27.81 21.95
N ARG A 466 -36.27 -28.86 21.89
CA ARG A 466 -35.46 -29.35 23.03
C ARG A 466 -34.28 -28.42 23.35
N THR A 467 -33.65 -27.86 22.34
CA THR A 467 -32.42 -27.04 22.42
C THR A 467 -32.68 -25.55 22.21
N ARG A 468 -33.89 -25.17 21.76
CA ARG A 468 -34.31 -23.77 21.61
C ARG A 468 -34.02 -22.88 22.83
N PRO A 469 -34.31 -23.29 24.09
CA PRO A 469 -34.01 -22.46 25.26
C PRO A 469 -32.51 -22.21 25.47
N HIS A 470 -31.67 -23.18 25.09
CA HIS A 470 -30.21 -23.06 25.10
C HIS A 470 -29.72 -22.10 24.01
N PHE A 471 -30.28 -22.18 22.81
CA PHE A 471 -29.94 -21.29 21.69
C PHE A 471 -30.33 -19.84 21.99
N ASP A 472 -31.55 -19.60 22.47
CA ASP A 472 -32.00 -18.29 22.94
C ASP A 472 -31.13 -17.76 24.10
N THR A 473 -30.57 -18.68 24.91
CA THR A 473 -29.62 -18.34 25.97
C THR A 473 -28.25 -17.92 25.42
N SER A 474 -27.68 -18.60 24.42
CA SER A 474 -26.40 -18.18 23.81
C SER A 474 -26.49 -16.84 23.08
N LEU A 475 -27.66 -16.48 22.55
CA LEU A 475 -27.88 -15.15 21.98
C LEU A 475 -27.99 -14.05 23.06
N THR A 476 -28.69 -14.32 24.17
CA THR A 476 -28.96 -13.33 25.24
C THR A 476 -27.88 -13.24 26.33
N ALA A 477 -27.01 -14.24 26.42
CA ALA A 477 -25.75 -14.20 27.15
C ALA A 477 -24.65 -14.28 26.08
N PRO A 478 -24.31 -13.14 25.44
CA PRO A 478 -23.88 -13.10 24.05
C PRO A 478 -22.56 -13.86 23.84
N ALA A 479 -22.67 -15.12 23.43
CA ALA A 479 -21.56 -15.95 22.98
C ALA A 479 -21.01 -15.31 21.69
N PRO A 480 -19.70 -14.99 21.59
CA PRO A 480 -19.15 -14.35 20.40
C PRO A 480 -19.38 -15.14 19.12
N VAL A 481 -19.33 -16.47 19.23
CA VAL A 481 -19.54 -17.42 18.14
C VAL A 481 -20.58 -18.47 18.55
N VAL A 482 -21.51 -18.77 17.65
CA VAL A 482 -22.46 -19.88 17.76
C VAL A 482 -22.51 -20.61 16.41
N ILE A 483 -22.38 -21.93 16.42
CA ILE A 483 -22.37 -22.76 15.20
C ILE A 483 -23.42 -23.87 15.33
N TRP A 484 -24.11 -24.19 14.25
CA TRP A 484 -25.05 -25.30 14.17
C TRP A 484 -25.09 -25.90 12.75
N SER A 485 -25.74 -27.05 12.61
CA SER A 485 -26.14 -27.59 11.30
C SER A 485 -27.66 -27.54 11.16
N ARG A 486 -28.14 -27.03 10.03
CA ARG A 486 -29.58 -27.07 9.67
C ARG A 486 -30.05 -28.50 9.44
N GLY A 487 -29.22 -29.28 8.76
CA GLY A 487 -29.39 -30.71 8.46
C GLY A 487 -28.98 -31.66 9.59
N GLY A 488 -28.96 -31.20 10.85
CA GLY A 488 -28.62 -32.01 12.04
C GLY A 488 -29.62 -33.14 12.34
N CYS A 489 -29.85 -33.50 13.62
CA CYS A 489 -30.90 -34.49 13.93
C CYS A 489 -32.31 -33.96 13.55
N ALA A 490 -32.73 -34.28 12.32
CA ALA A 490 -33.91 -33.74 11.65
C ALA A 490 -35.19 -34.37 12.19
N GLY A 491 -35.60 -33.88 13.36
CA GLY A 491 -36.87 -34.20 13.99
C GLY A 491 -36.72 -34.59 15.46
N GLY A 492 -37.73 -34.27 16.25
CA GLY A 492 -37.91 -34.77 17.61
C GLY A 492 -38.26 -36.26 17.66
N ALA A 493 -37.74 -37.07 16.74
CA ALA A 493 -37.87 -38.52 16.76
C ALA A 493 -37.26 -39.05 18.07
N GLU A 494 -38.04 -39.85 18.80
CA GLU A 494 -37.76 -40.24 20.19
C GLU A 494 -36.50 -41.12 20.34
N GLY A 495 -35.87 -41.53 19.23
CA GLY A 495 -34.63 -42.32 19.19
C GLY A 495 -33.30 -41.56 19.08
N CYS A 496 -33.27 -40.26 18.75
CA CYS A 496 -31.99 -39.49 18.67
C CYS A 496 -31.51 -39.09 20.09
N ALA A 497 -31.01 -40.07 20.85
CA ALA A 497 -30.53 -39.91 22.23
C ALA A 497 -29.02 -39.55 22.35
N GLY A 498 -28.40 -39.03 21.28
CA GLY A 498 -26.95 -38.80 21.22
C GLY A 498 -26.10 -40.08 21.11
N GLY A 499 -26.73 -41.21 20.77
CA GLY A 499 -26.05 -42.48 20.50
C GLY A 499 -25.27 -42.49 19.18
N ASP A 500 -24.58 -43.59 18.92
CA ASP A 500 -23.81 -43.76 17.68
C ASP A 500 -24.73 -43.80 16.45
N GLY A 501 -24.31 -43.14 15.36
CA GLY A 501 -25.14 -42.86 14.18
C GLY A 501 -26.00 -41.58 14.29
N CYS A 502 -25.93 -40.82 15.38
CA CYS A 502 -26.55 -39.50 15.48
C CYS A 502 -25.81 -38.46 14.63
N ALA A 503 -26.43 -37.98 13.55
CA ALA A 503 -25.87 -36.94 12.68
C ALA A 503 -25.45 -35.66 13.46
N GLY A 504 -26.23 -35.26 14.46
CA GLY A 504 -25.90 -34.13 15.33
C GLY A 504 -24.72 -34.36 16.27
N LYS A 505 -24.43 -35.61 16.65
CA LYS A 505 -23.20 -35.98 17.40
C LYS A 505 -22.00 -35.95 16.46
N THR A 506 -22.10 -36.60 15.30
CA THR A 506 -21.06 -36.60 14.26
C THR A 506 -20.67 -35.18 13.89
N PHE A 507 -21.64 -34.30 13.62
CA PHE A 507 -21.41 -32.88 13.37
C PHE A 507 -20.60 -32.20 14.48
N LEU A 508 -20.90 -32.44 15.76
CA LEU A 508 -20.15 -31.85 16.87
C LEU A 508 -18.76 -32.48 17.06
N ASP A 509 -18.59 -33.77 16.74
CA ASP A 509 -17.30 -34.47 16.81
C ASP A 509 -16.33 -33.92 15.76
N GLU A 510 -16.75 -33.80 14.50
CA GLU A 510 -15.94 -33.22 13.42
C GLU A 510 -15.69 -31.71 13.66
N LEU A 511 -16.70 -30.96 14.11
CA LEU A 511 -16.56 -29.54 14.43
C LEU A 511 -15.51 -29.29 15.51
N ASP A 512 -15.52 -30.04 16.61
CA ASP A 512 -14.58 -29.88 17.73
C ASP A 512 -13.15 -30.26 17.30
N ALA A 513 -12.99 -31.25 16.41
CA ALA A 513 -11.69 -31.58 15.81
C ALA A 513 -11.16 -30.42 14.95
N CYS A 514 -11.94 -29.96 13.97
CA CYS A 514 -11.60 -28.87 13.05
C CYS A 514 -11.23 -27.58 13.80
N VAL A 515 -12.12 -27.04 14.65
CA VAL A 515 -11.91 -25.68 15.20
C VAL A 515 -10.93 -25.61 16.38
N SER A 516 -10.48 -26.75 16.91
CA SER A 516 -9.63 -26.82 18.11
C SER A 516 -8.28 -26.09 17.96
N ALA A 517 -7.76 -25.99 16.74
CA ALA A 517 -6.51 -25.31 16.40
C ALA A 517 -6.73 -23.97 15.66
N VAL A 518 -7.99 -23.57 15.41
CA VAL A 518 -8.34 -22.39 14.61
C VAL A 518 -8.69 -21.21 15.53
N PRO A 519 -7.99 -20.07 15.45
CA PRO A 519 -8.32 -18.90 16.26
C PRO A 519 -9.78 -18.45 16.04
N PRO A 520 -10.54 -18.03 17.07
CA PRO A 520 -11.95 -17.68 16.90
C PRO A 520 -12.25 -16.58 15.85
N ALA A 521 -11.26 -15.72 15.54
CA ALA A 521 -11.39 -14.69 14.52
C ALA A 521 -11.27 -15.22 13.07
N GLU A 522 -10.66 -16.41 12.90
CA GLU A 522 -10.42 -17.09 11.62
C GLU A 522 -11.57 -18.01 11.19
N LEU A 523 -12.50 -18.30 12.09
CA LEU A 523 -13.63 -19.20 11.84
C LEU A 523 -14.48 -18.86 10.60
N PRO A 524 -14.65 -17.59 10.15
CA PRO A 524 -15.32 -17.32 8.89
C PRO A 524 -14.57 -17.86 7.65
N ARG A 525 -13.22 -17.86 7.66
CA ARG A 525 -12.41 -18.49 6.59
C ARG A 525 -12.49 -20.02 6.66
N GLU A 526 -12.38 -20.60 7.87
CA GLU A 526 -12.50 -22.05 8.07
C GLU A 526 -13.86 -22.59 7.61
N VAL A 527 -14.95 -21.87 7.92
CA VAL A 527 -16.30 -22.25 7.49
C VAL A 527 -16.55 -22.04 5.99
N LEU A 528 -15.80 -21.16 5.32
CA LEU A 528 -15.77 -21.11 3.85
C LEU A 528 -15.16 -22.40 3.29
N ALA A 529 -13.94 -22.77 3.73
CA ALA A 529 -13.27 -23.99 3.26
C ALA A 529 -14.14 -25.26 3.45
N LEU A 530 -14.78 -25.40 4.62
CA LEU A 530 -15.71 -26.50 4.90
C LEU A 530 -16.94 -26.54 3.98
N ARG A 531 -17.36 -25.39 3.41
CA ARG A 531 -18.47 -25.30 2.45
C ARG A 531 -18.01 -25.62 1.03
N GLU A 532 -16.82 -25.18 0.63
CA GLU A 532 -16.18 -25.57 -0.62
C GLU A 532 -16.00 -27.10 -0.69
N GLU A 533 -15.50 -27.72 0.39
CA GLU A 533 -15.41 -29.19 0.52
C GLU A 533 -16.80 -29.85 0.46
N ALA A 534 -17.81 -29.26 1.12
CA ALA A 534 -19.17 -29.80 1.15
C ALA A 534 -19.98 -29.62 -0.14
N ASP A 535 -19.51 -28.80 -1.07
CA ASP A 535 -20.08 -28.68 -2.41
C ASP A 535 -19.44 -29.69 -3.39
N ALA A 536 -18.24 -30.18 -3.09
CA ALA A 536 -17.61 -31.30 -3.80
C ALA A 536 -18.12 -32.69 -3.34
N ASP A 537 -18.59 -32.83 -2.10
CA ASP A 537 -19.16 -34.08 -1.54
C ASP A 537 -20.58 -33.88 -0.99
N GLU A 538 -21.57 -34.53 -1.62
CA GLU A 538 -22.97 -34.49 -1.18
C GLU A 538 -23.19 -35.09 0.22
N GLY A 539 -22.29 -35.95 0.70
CA GLY A 539 -22.33 -36.57 2.02
C GLY A 539 -21.66 -35.75 3.14
N HIS A 540 -21.04 -34.60 2.84
CA HIS A 540 -20.18 -33.91 3.79
C HIS A 540 -20.93 -33.38 5.03
N TRP A 541 -20.37 -33.61 6.22
CA TRP A 541 -20.99 -33.27 7.51
C TRP A 541 -21.26 -31.76 7.67
N ALA A 542 -20.46 -30.91 7.00
CA ALA A 542 -20.57 -29.46 7.05
C ALA A 542 -21.54 -28.86 6.00
N ARG A 543 -22.21 -29.66 5.17
CA ARG A 543 -23.05 -29.19 4.05
C ARG A 543 -24.14 -28.18 4.45
N ASP A 544 -24.62 -28.25 5.67
CA ASP A 544 -25.62 -27.35 6.25
C ASP A 544 -25.11 -26.53 7.45
N ILE A 545 -23.79 -26.30 7.51
CA ILE A 545 -23.15 -25.52 8.57
C ILE A 545 -23.54 -24.04 8.48
N GLN A 546 -23.96 -23.49 9.61
CA GLN A 546 -24.24 -22.06 9.76
C GLN A 546 -23.50 -21.49 10.96
N LEU A 547 -22.80 -20.39 10.68
CA LEU A 547 -21.91 -19.68 11.60
C LEU A 547 -22.55 -18.34 11.96
N LEU A 548 -22.96 -18.20 13.22
CA LEU A 548 -23.19 -16.91 13.83
C LEU A 548 -21.88 -16.42 14.44
N TRP A 549 -21.42 -15.27 13.97
CA TRP A 549 -20.15 -14.66 14.36
C TRP A 549 -20.37 -13.15 14.46
N ASP A 550 -20.06 -12.58 15.61
CA ASP A 550 -20.34 -11.16 15.88
C ASP A 550 -19.17 -10.54 16.62
N ASP A 551 -18.21 -10.01 15.85
CA ASP A 551 -17.17 -9.11 16.33
C ASP A 551 -17.52 -7.63 16.07
N PRO A 552 -17.92 -6.89 17.11
CA PRO A 552 -18.21 -5.46 16.99
C PRO A 552 -17.03 -4.59 16.55
N ARG A 553 -15.80 -5.12 16.54
CA ARG A 553 -14.59 -4.43 16.08
C ARG A 553 -14.50 -4.35 14.55
N VAL A 554 -15.13 -5.29 13.86
CA VAL A 554 -15.16 -5.36 12.38
C VAL A 554 -16.23 -4.43 11.81
N PHE A 555 -17.34 -4.22 12.53
CA PHE A 555 -18.44 -3.34 12.11
C PHE A 555 -18.41 -1.98 12.81
N THR A 556 -17.25 -1.31 12.92
CA THR A 556 -17.13 -0.01 13.62
C THR A 556 -17.72 1.13 12.80
N ASP A 557 -18.56 1.95 13.43
CA ASP A 557 -19.00 3.24 12.92
C ASP A 557 -18.81 4.31 14.01
N PRO A 558 -17.73 5.12 13.97
CA PRO A 558 -17.49 6.17 14.97
C PRO A 558 -18.48 7.33 14.90
N HIS A 559 -19.41 7.34 13.93
CA HIS A 559 -20.46 8.35 13.78
C HIS A 559 -21.89 7.78 13.83
N GLY A 560 -22.04 6.49 14.19
CA GLY A 560 -23.31 5.75 14.20
C GLY A 560 -24.40 6.25 15.18
N ASP A 561 -24.11 7.29 15.98
CA ASP A 561 -25.09 7.96 16.85
C ASP A 561 -25.96 9.00 16.13
N ALA A 562 -25.72 9.27 14.84
CA ALA A 562 -26.67 10.01 14.02
C ALA A 562 -27.81 9.06 13.58
N PRO A 563 -29.04 9.18 14.12
CA PRO A 563 -30.17 8.43 13.58
C PRO A 563 -30.34 8.85 12.13
N ALA A 564 -30.22 7.89 11.21
CA ALA A 564 -30.45 8.11 9.80
C ALA A 564 -31.78 8.86 9.64
N HIS A 565 -31.74 10.06 9.04
CA HIS A 565 -32.91 10.90 8.91
C HIS A 565 -33.98 10.13 8.12
N ALA A 566 -34.95 9.56 8.85
CA ALA A 566 -36.17 9.05 8.27
C ALA A 566 -36.84 10.22 7.56
N ARG A 567 -36.70 10.28 6.23
CA ARG A 567 -37.51 11.14 5.37
C ARG A 567 -38.94 10.64 5.45
N SER A 568 -39.64 11.14 6.47
CA SER A 568 -41.05 10.83 6.74
C SER A 568 -41.88 11.25 5.52
N PRO A 569 -42.65 10.33 4.90
CA PRO A 569 -43.42 10.65 3.72
C PRO A 569 -44.81 11.21 4.09
N VAL A 570 -44.88 12.50 4.39
CA VAL A 570 -46.11 13.32 4.40
C VAL A 570 -45.70 14.78 4.14
N SER A 571 -46.34 15.58 3.28
CA SER A 571 -47.59 15.40 2.52
C SER A 571 -47.41 15.76 1.04
#